data_AF-A0A7J5W1S6-F1
#
_entry.id   AF-A0A7J5W1S6-F1
#
_cell.length_a   1.000
_cell.length_b   1.000
_cell.length_c   1.000
_cell.angle_alpha   90.00
_cell.angle_beta   90.00
_cell.angle_gamma   90.00
#
_symmetry.space_group_name_H-M   'P 1'
#
loop_
_entity.id
_entity.type
_entity.pdbx_description
1 polymer ?
#
loop_
_entity_poly.entity_id
_entity_poly.type
_entity_poly.pdbx_seq_one_letter_code
_entity_poly.pdbx_strand_id
1 'polypeptide(L)'
;MKRLLLLTTILLLGVSSFAQNLEYKDGRYYKKGMLYTGVHTEHHENGAVSVELNISNGLEHGSVQYYYPSGIKKEYREYNEGKKNGLWITWNEEGVKIAEASYKSDIKDGPWNIWNSSGAKLYEMNYTNGAKSGIWRQWDENGTLMMERNYDN
;
A
#
# COMPACT_ATOMS: atom_id res chain seq x y z
N MET A 1 -54.51 40.48 28.06
CA MET A 1 -53.07 40.65 28.33
C MET A 1 -52.41 39.27 28.41
N LYS A 2 -51.31 39.09 27.67
CA LYS A 2 -50.28 38.03 27.74
C LYS A 2 -50.71 36.56 27.53
N ARG A 3 -50.60 36.10 26.27
CA ARG A 3 -50.41 34.69 25.91
C ARG A 3 -48.98 34.27 26.34
N LEU A 4 -48.89 33.21 27.12
CA LEU A 4 -47.64 32.61 27.58
C LEU A 4 -47.09 31.72 26.45
N LEU A 5 -46.02 32.15 25.78
CA LEU A 5 -45.26 31.29 24.86
C LEU A 5 -44.40 30.35 25.69
N LEU A 6 -44.70 29.05 25.65
CA LEU A 6 -43.81 28.01 26.14
C LEU A 6 -42.75 27.76 25.04
N LEU A 7 -41.54 28.33 25.20
CA LEU A 7 -40.40 27.93 24.39
C LEU A 7 -39.97 26.54 24.86
N THR A 8 -40.32 25.50 24.11
CA THR A 8 -39.71 24.19 24.24
C THR A 8 -38.30 24.26 23.65
N THR A 9 -37.30 24.30 24.53
CA THR A 9 -35.90 24.16 24.14
C THR A 9 -35.69 22.78 23.54
N ILE A 10 -35.53 22.72 22.22
CA ILE A 10 -35.10 21.51 21.51
C ILE A 10 -33.68 21.23 21.96
N LEU A 11 -33.53 20.24 22.85
CA LEU A 11 -32.24 19.66 23.20
C LEU A 11 -31.74 18.88 21.98
N LEU A 12 -31.03 19.56 21.08
CA LEU A 12 -30.22 18.92 20.06
C LEU A 12 -29.08 18.18 20.78
N LEU A 13 -29.36 16.94 21.17
CA LEU A 13 -28.32 15.95 21.42
C LEU A 13 -27.63 15.74 20.07
N GLY A 14 -26.55 16.48 19.86
CA GLY A 14 -25.60 16.23 18.79
C GLY A 14 -25.04 14.84 19.02
N VAL A 15 -25.65 13.84 18.40
CA VAL A 15 -25.01 12.55 18.18
C VAL A 15 -23.95 12.85 17.12
N SER A 16 -22.80 13.32 17.57
CA SER A 16 -21.60 13.28 16.75
C SER A 16 -21.41 11.81 16.43
N SER A 17 -21.77 11.47 15.19
CA SER A 17 -21.36 10.23 14.55
C SER A 17 -19.84 10.22 14.64
N PHE A 18 -19.31 9.61 15.69
CA PHE A 18 -17.96 9.11 15.67
C PHE A 18 -17.98 8.09 14.53
N ALA A 19 -17.58 8.53 13.34
CA ALA A 19 -17.07 7.62 12.35
C ALA A 19 -15.90 6.93 13.05
N GLN A 20 -16.17 5.74 13.59
CA GLN A 20 -15.22 5.03 14.42
C GLN A 20 -14.09 4.57 13.50
N ASN A 21 -12.99 5.31 13.57
CA ASN A 21 -11.80 5.10 12.76
C ASN A 21 -11.19 3.73 13.05
N LEU A 22 -10.46 3.21 12.07
CA LEU A 22 -9.65 2.02 12.26
C LEU A 22 -8.47 2.38 13.19
N GLU A 23 -8.28 1.62 14.26
CA GLU A 23 -7.19 1.83 15.22
C GLU A 23 -6.09 0.80 14.94
N TYR A 24 -4.83 1.23 14.78
CA TYR A 24 -3.68 0.34 14.73
C TYR A 24 -2.93 0.39 16.07
N LYS A 25 -2.87 -0.74 16.77
CA LYS A 25 -2.15 -0.90 18.04
C LYS A 25 -1.59 -2.31 18.18
N ASP A 26 -0.43 -2.43 18.81
CA ASP A 26 0.23 -3.72 19.07
C ASP A 26 0.37 -4.61 17.81
N GLY A 27 0.65 -3.98 16.66
CA GLY A 27 0.81 -4.67 15.39
C GLY A 27 -0.49 -5.10 14.71
N ARG A 28 -1.67 -4.70 15.23
CA ARG A 28 -2.97 -5.13 14.72
C ARG A 28 -3.96 -3.99 14.53
N TYR A 29 -4.83 -4.15 13.54
CA TYR A 29 -5.95 -3.28 13.25
C TYR A 29 -7.21 -3.70 14.03
N TYR A 30 -7.84 -2.71 14.66
CA TYR A 30 -9.05 -2.86 15.44
C TYR A 30 -10.13 -1.89 14.96
N LYS A 31 -11.38 -2.32 15.00
CA LYS A 31 -12.55 -1.46 14.83
C LYS A 31 -13.51 -1.75 15.99
N LYS A 32 -13.82 -0.71 16.77
CA LYS A 32 -14.64 -0.83 18.00
C LYS A 32 -14.06 -1.81 19.03
N GLY A 33 -12.73 -1.83 19.17
CA GLY A 33 -12.03 -2.72 20.10
C GLY A 33 -11.93 -4.19 19.67
N MET A 34 -12.46 -4.57 18.50
CA MET A 34 -12.38 -5.93 17.94
C MET A 34 -11.39 -5.97 16.78
N LEU A 35 -10.72 -7.11 16.58
CA LEU A 35 -9.84 -7.31 15.42
C LEU A 35 -10.62 -7.08 14.14
N TYR A 36 -10.05 -6.26 13.26
CA TYR A 36 -10.71 -5.88 12.03
C TYR A 36 -10.47 -6.91 10.92
N THR A 37 -11.52 -7.20 10.16
CA THR A 37 -11.47 -7.96 8.91
C THR A 37 -12.31 -7.24 7.88
N GLY A 38 -11.75 -6.99 6.70
CA GLY A 38 -12.39 -6.30 5.60
C GLY A 38 -11.45 -5.35 4.86
N VAL A 39 -12.02 -4.60 3.92
CA VAL A 39 -11.32 -3.55 3.18
C VAL A 39 -11.47 -2.23 3.91
N HIS A 40 -10.34 -1.58 4.21
CA HIS A 40 -10.31 -0.22 4.72
C HIS A 40 -9.81 0.74 3.65
N THR A 41 -10.48 1.88 3.50
CA THR A 41 -10.12 2.92 2.53
C THR A 41 -9.89 4.24 3.24
N GLU A 42 -8.74 4.84 2.98
CA GLU A 42 -8.38 6.19 3.41
C GLU A 42 -8.43 7.12 2.20
N HIS A 43 -8.59 8.42 2.45
CA HIS A 43 -8.68 9.45 1.42
C HIS A 43 -7.67 10.56 1.68
N HIS A 44 -7.15 11.17 0.62
CA HIS A 44 -6.41 12.42 0.65
C HIS A 44 -7.32 13.59 1.04
N GLU A 45 -6.74 14.75 1.35
CA GLU A 45 -7.49 15.97 1.69
C GLU A 45 -8.45 16.41 0.58
N ASN A 46 -8.12 16.11 -0.68
CA ASN A 46 -8.96 16.41 -1.84
C ASN A 46 -10.12 15.41 -2.04
N GLY A 47 -10.25 14.41 -1.17
CA GLY A 47 -11.27 13.37 -1.24
C GLY A 47 -10.95 12.20 -2.19
N ALA A 48 -9.83 12.22 -2.91
CA ALA A 48 -9.39 11.06 -3.69
C ALA A 48 -8.92 9.94 -2.75
N VAL A 49 -9.08 8.68 -3.16
CA VAL A 49 -8.57 7.54 -2.38
C VAL A 49 -7.05 7.68 -2.23
N SER A 50 -6.54 7.52 -1.00
CA SER A 50 -5.11 7.52 -0.70
C SER A 50 -4.57 6.12 -0.48
N VAL A 51 -5.35 5.26 0.19
CA VAL A 51 -4.97 3.89 0.52
C VAL A 51 -6.20 2.97 0.50
N GLU A 52 -6.03 1.76 -0.02
CA GLU A 52 -6.94 0.64 0.18
C GLU A 52 -6.17 -0.52 0.83
N LEU A 53 -6.59 -0.96 2.01
CA LEU A 53 -5.97 -2.04 2.77
C LEU A 53 -6.93 -3.24 2.84
N ASN A 54 -6.50 -4.41 2.41
CA ASN A 54 -7.17 -5.66 2.77
C ASN A 54 -6.62 -6.17 4.11
N ILE A 55 -7.50 -6.38 5.08
CA ILE A 55 -7.15 -6.75 6.45
C ILE A 55 -7.92 -8.01 6.84
N SER A 56 -7.25 -8.96 7.49
CA SER A 56 -7.83 -10.16 8.07
C SER A 56 -7.30 -10.37 9.49
N ASN A 57 -8.18 -10.54 10.47
CA ASN A 57 -7.84 -10.73 11.89
C ASN A 57 -6.87 -9.66 12.43
N GLY A 58 -7.07 -8.42 11.99
CA GLY A 58 -6.26 -7.27 12.34
C GLY A 58 -4.89 -7.22 11.66
N LEU A 59 -4.58 -8.10 10.71
CA LEU A 59 -3.31 -8.10 9.97
C LEU A 59 -3.56 -7.79 8.50
N GLU A 60 -2.61 -7.14 7.83
CA GLU A 60 -2.67 -6.97 6.37
C GLU A 60 -2.70 -8.36 5.70
N HIS A 61 -3.65 -8.58 4.80
CA HIS A 61 -3.84 -9.86 4.13
C HIS A 61 -4.49 -9.63 2.77
N GLY A 62 -3.85 -10.10 1.70
CA GLY A 62 -4.19 -9.74 0.33
C GLY A 62 -3.43 -8.49 -0.12
N SER A 63 -4.08 -7.63 -0.91
CA SER A 63 -3.43 -6.45 -1.47
C SER A 63 -3.55 -5.22 -0.57
N VAL A 64 -2.52 -4.39 -0.60
CA VAL A 64 -2.53 -3.01 -0.12
C VAL A 64 -2.15 -2.11 -1.29
N GLN A 65 -2.97 -1.10 -1.57
CA GLN A 65 -2.78 -0.16 -2.66
C GLN A 65 -2.68 1.26 -2.13
N TYR A 66 -1.65 1.98 -2.57
CA TYR A 66 -1.47 3.41 -2.29
C TYR A 66 -1.64 4.20 -3.58
N TYR A 67 -2.16 5.41 -3.46
CA TYR A 67 -2.46 6.29 -4.58
C TYR A 67 -1.89 7.69 -4.33
N TYR A 68 -1.50 8.37 -5.40
CA TYR A 68 -1.21 9.81 -5.38
C TYR A 68 -2.51 10.63 -5.25
N PRO A 69 -2.45 11.91 -4.85
CA PRO A 69 -3.63 12.78 -4.83
C PRO A 69 -4.33 12.91 -6.20
N SER A 70 -3.61 12.64 -7.30
CA SER A 70 -4.15 12.56 -8.66
C SER A 70 -5.03 11.32 -8.91
N GLY A 71 -5.04 10.34 -7.99
CA GLY A 71 -5.69 9.03 -8.15
C GLY A 71 -4.83 8.00 -8.89
N ILE A 72 -3.63 8.37 -9.34
CA ILE A 72 -2.68 7.43 -9.96
C ILE A 72 -2.14 6.46 -8.90
N LYS A 73 -2.00 5.18 -9.26
CA LYS A 73 -1.40 4.19 -8.36
C LYS A 73 0.02 4.63 -8.03
N LYS A 74 0.34 4.64 -6.75
CA LYS A 74 1.67 4.92 -6.22
C LYS A 74 2.40 3.63 -5.88
N GLU A 75 1.69 2.72 -5.23
CA GLU A 75 2.30 1.47 -4.77
C GLU A 75 1.26 0.35 -4.64
N TYR A 76 1.69 -0.87 -4.90
CA TYR A 76 0.92 -2.10 -4.74
C TYR A 76 1.79 -3.07 -3.95
N ARG A 77 1.22 -3.68 -2.91
CA ARG A 77 1.89 -4.65 -2.06
C ARG A 77 0.98 -5.83 -1.80
N GLU A 78 1.56 -7.02 -1.72
CA GLU A 78 0.85 -8.22 -1.30
C GLU A 78 1.35 -8.72 0.05
N TYR A 79 0.40 -9.09 0.90
CA TYR A 79 0.61 -9.61 2.23
C TYR A 79 -0.14 -10.91 2.45
N ASN A 80 0.41 -11.75 3.30
CA ASN A 80 -0.28 -12.89 3.88
C ASN A 80 -0.06 -12.88 5.39
N GLU A 81 -1.12 -12.59 6.15
CA GLU A 81 -1.10 -12.55 7.62
C GLU A 81 -0.02 -11.61 8.18
N GLY A 82 0.06 -10.41 7.60
CA GLY A 82 1.01 -9.36 8.00
C GLY A 82 2.42 -9.52 7.44
N LYS A 83 2.73 -10.62 6.74
CA LYS A 83 4.03 -10.84 6.09
C LYS A 83 3.97 -10.49 4.61
N LYS A 84 5.04 -9.91 4.07
CA LYS A 84 5.16 -9.66 2.63
C LYS A 84 5.11 -10.99 1.88
N ASN A 85 4.18 -11.14 0.95
CA ASN A 85 4.03 -12.39 0.24
C ASN A 85 3.38 -12.15 -1.12
N GLY A 86 4.23 -12.01 -2.14
CA GLY A 86 3.85 -11.74 -3.51
C GLY A 86 4.51 -10.49 -4.06
N LEU A 87 3.82 -9.79 -4.96
CA LEU A 87 4.36 -8.66 -5.73
C LEU A 87 4.33 -7.35 -4.95
N TRP A 88 5.39 -6.57 -5.14
CA TRP A 88 5.57 -5.21 -4.68
C TRP A 88 5.92 -4.33 -5.87
N ILE A 89 5.08 -3.36 -6.20
CA ILE A 89 5.23 -2.53 -7.39
C ILE A 89 5.11 -1.06 -6.99
N THR A 90 6.00 -0.21 -7.53
CA THR A 90 5.96 1.23 -7.34
C THR A 90 5.87 1.93 -8.68
N TRP A 91 5.04 2.96 -8.74
CA TRP A 91 4.90 3.84 -9.89
C TRP A 91 5.23 5.28 -9.48
N ASN A 92 5.67 6.10 -10.42
CA ASN A 92 5.80 7.55 -10.22
C ASN A 92 4.46 8.29 -10.41
N GLU A 93 4.47 9.61 -10.25
CA GLU A 93 3.28 10.46 -10.36
C GLU A 93 2.69 10.47 -11.77
N GLU A 94 3.48 10.14 -12.79
CA GLU A 94 3.04 9.97 -14.18
C GLU A 94 2.45 8.57 -14.47
N GLY A 95 2.45 7.67 -13.48
CA GLY A 95 1.95 6.29 -13.63
C GLY A 95 2.92 5.33 -14.30
N VAL A 96 4.19 5.72 -14.47
CA VAL A 96 5.27 4.88 -14.98
C VAL A 96 5.78 3.98 -13.86
N LYS A 97 5.87 2.68 -14.13
CA LYS A 97 6.44 1.71 -13.18
C LYS A 97 7.94 1.97 -13.00
N ILE A 98 8.39 2.16 -11.76
CA ILE A 98 9.79 2.45 -11.42
C ILE A 98 10.45 1.36 -10.58
N ALA A 99 9.68 0.49 -9.95
CA ALA A 99 10.21 -0.67 -9.22
C ALA A 99 9.21 -1.82 -9.20
N GLU A 100 9.74 -3.04 -9.16
CA GLU A 100 9.01 -4.28 -8.98
C GLU A 100 9.87 -5.28 -8.20
N ALA A 101 9.29 -5.93 -7.21
CA ALA A 101 9.96 -6.90 -6.37
C ALA A 101 9.00 -8.03 -5.98
N SER A 102 9.54 -9.23 -5.83
CA SER A 102 8.79 -10.39 -5.34
C SER A 102 9.27 -10.82 -3.95
N TYR A 103 8.30 -11.14 -3.09
CA TYR A 103 8.53 -11.62 -1.74
C TYR A 103 7.81 -12.93 -1.47
N LYS A 104 8.37 -13.74 -0.58
CA LYS A 104 7.73 -14.92 0.01
C LYS A 104 7.99 -14.92 1.51
N SER A 105 6.95 -14.68 2.30
CA SER A 105 7.06 -14.61 3.77
C SER A 105 8.19 -13.71 4.27
N ASP A 106 8.18 -12.43 3.84
CA ASP A 106 9.19 -11.39 4.13
C ASP A 106 10.56 -11.56 3.47
N ILE A 107 10.80 -12.67 2.79
CA ILE A 107 12.07 -12.97 2.12
C ILE A 107 11.96 -12.59 0.64
N LYS A 108 13.01 -11.96 0.07
CA LYS A 108 13.08 -11.70 -1.37
C LYS A 108 13.12 -13.02 -2.13
N ASP A 109 12.17 -13.25 -3.02
CA ASP A 109 12.06 -14.51 -3.74
C ASP A 109 11.39 -14.29 -5.09
N GLY A 110 12.17 -14.38 -6.17
CA GLY A 110 11.78 -14.06 -7.53
C GLY A 110 12.40 -12.76 -8.08
N PRO A 111 11.78 -12.18 -9.12
CA PRO A 111 12.35 -11.05 -9.85
C PRO A 111 12.42 -9.77 -9.02
N TRP A 112 13.40 -8.95 -9.35
CA TRP A 112 13.57 -7.60 -8.80
C TRP A 112 14.06 -6.67 -9.91
N ASN A 113 13.21 -5.74 -10.31
CA ASN A 113 13.44 -4.84 -11.43
C ASN A 113 13.34 -3.38 -10.97
N ILE A 114 14.18 -2.52 -11.55
CA ILE A 114 14.17 -1.08 -11.30
C ILE A 114 14.26 -0.37 -12.65
N TRP A 115 13.43 0.65 -12.82
CA TRP A 115 13.39 1.51 -14.00
C TRP A 115 13.59 2.97 -13.58
N ASN A 116 14.04 3.81 -14.51
CA ASN A 116 14.08 5.25 -14.30
C ASN A 116 12.67 5.87 -14.45
N SER A 117 12.56 7.19 -14.29
CA SER A 117 11.28 7.91 -14.38
C SER A 117 10.62 7.88 -15.76
N SER A 118 11.36 7.57 -16.84
CA SER A 118 10.81 7.39 -18.18
C SER A 118 10.46 5.93 -18.51
N GLY A 119 10.71 5.00 -17.58
CA GLY A 119 10.43 3.58 -17.75
C GLY A 119 11.56 2.81 -18.44
N ALA A 120 12.73 3.41 -18.64
CA ALA A 120 13.91 2.70 -19.11
C ALA A 120 14.47 1.80 -18.00
N LYS A 121 14.78 0.55 -18.35
CA LYS A 121 15.25 -0.45 -17.38
C LYS A 121 16.66 -0.14 -16.93
N LEU A 122 16.87 -0.03 -15.62
CA LEU A 122 18.18 0.22 -15.01
C LEU A 122 18.76 -1.04 -14.40
N TYR A 123 17.90 -1.86 -13.77
CA TYR A 123 18.32 -3.11 -13.13
C TYR A 123 17.31 -4.23 -13.38
N GLU A 124 17.84 -5.41 -13.63
CA GLU A 124 17.13 -6.68 -13.69
C GLU A 124 17.91 -7.66 -12.83
N MET A 125 17.27 -8.15 -11.79
CA MET A 125 17.88 -9.02 -10.79
C MET A 125 16.90 -10.13 -10.44
N ASN A 126 17.42 -11.19 -9.84
CA ASN A 126 16.61 -12.27 -9.31
C ASN A 126 17.14 -12.73 -7.96
N TYR A 127 16.23 -13.08 -7.06
CA TYR A 127 16.54 -13.61 -5.74
C TYR A 127 15.88 -14.98 -5.56
N THR A 128 16.52 -15.84 -4.78
CA THR A 128 15.95 -17.12 -4.35
C THR A 128 16.23 -17.25 -2.86
N ASN A 129 15.19 -17.36 -2.04
CA ASN A 129 15.31 -17.42 -0.58
C ASN A 129 16.21 -16.31 0.02
N GLY A 130 16.14 -15.09 -0.52
CA GLY A 130 16.90 -13.94 -0.07
C GLY A 130 18.32 -13.83 -0.63
N ALA A 131 18.84 -14.88 -1.26
CA ALA A 131 20.15 -14.87 -1.92
C ALA A 131 20.04 -14.38 -3.37
N LYS A 132 21.12 -13.77 -3.89
CA LYS A 132 21.21 -13.41 -5.32
C LYS A 132 21.23 -14.69 -6.14
N SER A 133 20.46 -14.72 -7.23
CA SER A 133 20.37 -15.89 -8.11
C SER A 133 20.18 -15.47 -9.56
N GLY A 134 20.52 -16.35 -10.49
CA GLY A 134 20.37 -16.14 -11.93
C GLY A 134 21.18 -14.96 -12.46
N ILE A 135 20.77 -14.47 -13.62
CA ILE A 135 21.47 -13.39 -14.30
C ILE A 135 21.00 -12.04 -13.78
N TRP A 136 21.96 -11.23 -13.34
CA TRP A 136 21.76 -9.85 -12.96
C TRP A 136 22.33 -8.94 -14.03
N ARG A 137 21.53 -7.97 -14.44
CA ARG A 137 21.90 -6.98 -15.45
C ARG A 137 21.72 -5.57 -14.92
N GLN A 138 22.60 -4.68 -15.37
CA GLN A 138 22.50 -3.25 -15.15
C GLN A 138 22.73 -2.52 -16.47
N TRP A 139 21.91 -1.52 -16.73
CA TRP A 139 22.03 -0.64 -17.89
C TRP A 139 22.23 0.82 -17.45
N ASP A 140 22.81 1.63 -18.32
CA ASP A 140 22.82 3.09 -18.17
C ASP A 140 21.50 3.72 -18.64
N GLU A 141 21.40 5.05 -18.57
CA GLU A 141 20.20 5.79 -18.99
C GLU A 141 19.90 5.70 -20.49
N ASN A 142 20.89 5.35 -21.31
CA ASN A 142 20.73 5.17 -22.75
C ASN A 142 20.35 3.72 -23.12
N GLY A 143 20.26 2.82 -22.15
CA GLY A 143 19.98 1.40 -22.36
C GLY A 143 21.23 0.59 -22.74
N THR A 144 22.44 1.12 -22.57
CA THR A 144 23.68 0.38 -22.77
C THR A 144 23.89 -0.58 -21.61
N LEU A 145 24.12 -1.87 -21.90
CA LEU A 145 24.42 -2.86 -20.87
C LEU A 145 25.78 -2.56 -20.24
N MET A 146 25.78 -2.24 -18.95
CA MET A 146 26.98 -1.89 -18.18
C MET A 146 27.55 -3.09 -17.42
N MET A 147 26.68 -4.01 -17.00
CA MET A 147 27.09 -5.16 -16.22
C MET A 147 26.13 -6.33 -16.47
N GLU A 148 26.71 -7.52 -16.61
CA GLU A 148 26.00 -8.79 -16.50
C GLU A 148 26.79 -9.70 -15.54
N ARG A 149 26.09 -10.35 -14.60
CA ARG A 149 26.68 -11.35 -13.70
C ARG A 149 25.72 -12.51 -13.52
N ASN A 150 26.24 -13.74 -13.59
CA ASN A 150 25.47 -14.92 -13.26
C ASN A 150 25.74 -15.34 -11.80
N TYR A 151 24.68 -15.59 -11.04
CA TYR A 151 24.72 -16.12 -9.68
C TYR A 151 24.05 -17.49 -9.69
N ASP A 152 24.85 -18.55 -9.86
CA ASP A 152 24.37 -19.91 -9.71
C ASP A 152 24.22 -20.22 -8.21
N ASN A 153 23.08 -20.79 -7.83
CA ASN A 153 22.81 -21.30 -6.48
C ASN A 153 23.37 -22.72 -6.31
#